data_AF-A0A937ZDV1-F1
#
_entry.id   AF-A0A937ZDV1-F1
#
_cell.length_a   1.000
_cell.length_b   1.000
_cell.length_c   1.000
_cell.angle_alpha   90.00
_cell.angle_beta   90.00
_cell.angle_gamma   90.00
#
_symmetry.space_group_name_H-M   'P 1'
#
loop_
_entity.id
_entity.type
_entity.pdbx_description
1 polymer ?
#
loop_
_entity_poly.entity_id
_entity_poly.type
_entity_poly.pdbx_seq_one_letter_code
_entity_poly.pdbx_strand_id
1 'polypeptide(L)' 'MVAEAFELRCEEIPDDASIENFEAWDSLGHMRIVAAIEARLGRALETEEVLAAVDLAAIGRLIGQ' A
#
# COMPACT_ATOMS: atom_id res chain seq x y z
N MET A 1 -3.78 5.46 6.40
CA MET A 1 -4.00 4.26 5.57
C MET A 1 -2.76 3.38 5.50
N VAL A 2 -1.68 3.79 4.84
CA VAL A 2 -0.47 2.93 4.74
C VAL A 2 0.19 2.70 6.11
N ALA A 3 0.35 3.76 6.91
CA ALA A 3 0.84 3.65 8.30
C ALA A 3 -0.01 2.71 9.17
N GLU A 4 -1.33 2.80 9.06
CA GLU A 4 -2.27 1.92 9.76
C GLU A 4 -2.20 0.47 9.26
N ALA A 5 -1.97 0.26 7.97
CA ALA A 5 -1.78 -1.07 7.39
C ALA A 5 -0.52 -1.76 7.91
N PHE A 6 0.51 -1.00 8.28
CA PHE A 6 1.74 -1.53 8.87
C PHE A 6 1.78 -1.49 10.40
N GLU A 7 0.76 -0.91 11.05
CA GLU A 7 0.76 -0.65 12.49
C GLU A 7 1.95 0.22 12.94
N LEU A 8 2.41 1.09 12.05
CA LEU A 8 3.51 2.02 12.26
C LEU A 8 3.00 3.46 12.31
N ARG A 9 3.86 4.37 12.77
CA ARG A 9 3.60 5.80 12.65
C ARG A 9 4.02 6.27 11.26
N CYS A 10 3.36 7.31 10.73
CA CYS A 10 3.75 7.92 9.44
C CYS A 10 5.22 8.37 9.44
N GLU A 11 5.74 8.77 10.60
CA GLU A 11 7.13 9.19 10.82
C GLU A 11 8.16 8.06 10.59
N GLU A 12 7.71 6.80 10.68
CA GLU A 12 8.55 5.60 10.59
C GLU A 12 8.55 5.01 9.17
N ILE A 13 7.79 5.61 8.25
CA ILE A 13 7.67 5.16 6.87
C ILE A 13 8.43 6.13 5.98
N PRO A 14 9.52 5.67 5.32
CA PRO A 14 10.21 6.46 4.32
C PRO A 14 9.29 6.88 3.19
N ASP A 15 9.48 8.08 2.64
CA ASP A 15 8.70 8.56 1.49
C ASP A 15 8.90 7.69 0.23
N ASP A 16 10.04 6.99 0.14
CA ASP A 16 10.39 6.06 -0.93
C ASP A 16 10.11 4.60 -0.55
N ALA A 17 9.31 4.35 0.50
CA ALA A 17 9.01 2.99 0.95
C ALA A 17 8.36 2.16 -0.16
N SER A 18 8.88 0.96 -0.35
CA SER A 18 8.44 -0.02 -1.33
C SER A 18 8.58 -1.44 -0.79
N ILE A 19 7.95 -2.38 -1.49
CA ILE A 19 8.05 -3.83 -1.21
C ILE A 19 9.50 -4.35 -1.23
N GLU A 20 10.43 -3.65 -1.90
CA GLU A 20 11.83 -4.05 -2.04
C GLU A 20 12.74 -3.48 -0.94
N ASN A 21 12.42 -2.29 -0.40
CA ASN A 21 13.29 -1.55 0.50
C ASN A 21 12.74 -1.39 1.93
N PHE A 22 11.48 -1.77 2.15
CA PHE A 22 10.81 -1.59 3.44
C PHE A 22 10.33 -2.93 4.00
N GLU A 23 10.94 -3.38 5.09
CA GLU A 23 10.68 -4.71 5.68
C GLU A 23 9.22 -4.90 6.10
N ALA A 24 8.56 -3.85 6.59
CA ALA A 24 7.14 -3.93 6.95
C ALA A 24 6.22 -4.12 5.73
N TRP A 25 6.73 -3.85 4.52
CA TRP A 25 6.07 -4.08 3.24
C TRP A 25 6.44 -5.46 2.66
N ASP A 26 6.42 -6.52 3.48
CA ASP A 26 6.48 -7.90 3.00
C ASP A 26 5.13 -8.32 2.35
N SER A 27 5.00 -9.58 1.94
CA SER A 27 3.78 -10.20 1.43
C SER A 27 2.51 -9.91 2.26
N LEU A 28 2.60 -9.97 3.59
CA LEU A 28 1.46 -9.67 4.48
C LEU A 28 1.14 -8.16 4.50
N GLY A 29 2.17 -7.32 4.56
CA GLY A 29 2.03 -5.87 4.52
C GLY A 29 1.37 -5.40 3.22
N HIS A 30 1.79 -6.00 2.10
CA HIS A 30 1.20 -5.78 0.78
C HIS A 30 -0.30 -6.10 0.77
N MET A 31 -0.69 -7.27 1.28
CA MET A 31 -2.11 -7.66 1.37
C MET A 31 -2.94 -6.72 2.25
N ARG A 32 -2.37 -6.21 3.34
CA ARG A 32 -3.05 -5.23 4.22
C ARG A 32 -3.25 -3.89 3.51
N ILE A 33 -2.26 -3.45 2.75
CA ILE A 33 -2.38 -2.24 1.92
C ILE A 33 -3.47 -2.43 0.87
N VAL A 34 -3.46 -3.55 0.14
CA VAL A 34 -4.47 -3.86 -0.88
C VAL A 34 -5.87 -3.77 -0.29
N ALA A 35 -6.13 -4.45 0.84
CA ALA A 35 -7.42 -4.41 1.53
C ALA A 35 -7.80 -2.97 1.97
N ALA A 36 -6.83 -2.17 2.41
CA ALA A 36 -7.07 -0.79 2.80
C ALA A 36 -7.41 0.11 1.59
N ILE A 37 -6.76 -0.11 0.45
CA ILE A 37 -7.07 0.59 -0.82
C ILE A 37 -8.46 0.19 -1.30
N GLU A 38 -8.80 -1.10 -1.28
CA GLU A 38 -10.13 -1.59 -1.68
C GLU A 38 -11.23 -0.98 -0.82
N ALA A 39 -11.03 -0.92 0.50
CA ALA A 39 -11.95 -0.27 1.43
C ALA A 39 -12.07 1.25 1.15
N ARG A 40 -10.97 1.90 0.74
CA ARG A 40 -10.93 3.32 0.37
C ARG A 40 -11.67 3.61 -0.94
N LEU A 41 -11.51 2.74 -1.94
CA LEU A 41 -12.11 2.86 -3.26
C LEU A 41 -13.56 2.35 -3.30
N GLY A 42 -13.96 1.51 -2.34
CA GLY A 42 -15.27 0.86 -2.32
C GLY A 42 -15.43 -0.21 -3.40
N ARG A 43 -14.32 -0.74 -3.93
CA ARG A 43 -14.28 -1.84 -4.92
C ARG A 43 -13.06 -2.71 -4.71
N ALA A 44 -13.13 -3.94 -5.20
CA ALA A 44 -11.95 -4.80 -5.28
C ALA A 44 -10.95 -4.25 -6.32
N LEU A 45 -9.67 -4.41 -6.05
CA LEU A 45 -8.60 -4.12 -7.00
C LEU A 45 -8.47 -5.27 -7.98
N GLU A 46 -8.22 -4.96 -9.25
CA GLU A 46 -7.90 -5.99 -10.23
C GLU A 46 -6.48 -6.52 -10.00
N THR A 47 -6.20 -7.73 -10.49
CA THR A 47 -4.88 -8.38 -10.32
C THR A 47 -3.73 -7.49 -10.75
N GLU A 48 -3.89 -6.74 -11.86
CA GLU A 48 -2.87 -5.80 -12.33
C GLU A 48 -2.64 -4.63 -11.36
N GLU A 49 -3.70 -4.12 -10.72
CA GLU A 49 -3.59 -3.04 -9.72
C GLU A 49 -2.96 -3.55 -8.42
N VAL A 50 -3.31 -4.76 -8.00
CA VAL A 50 -2.69 -5.43 -6.84
C VAL A 50 -1.19 -5.61 -7.07
N LEU A 51 -0.79 -6.03 -8.27
CA LEU A 51 0.61 -6.19 -8.65
C LEU A 51 1.35 -4.86 -8.83
N ALA A 52 0.63 -3.79 -9.16
CA ALA A 52 1.20 -2.45 -9.31
C ALA A 52 1.37 -1.71 -7.97
N ALA A 53 0.65 -2.09 -6.91
CA ALA A 53 0.64 -1.42 -5.61
C ALA A 53 1.90 -1.67 -4.75
N VAL A 54 3.10 -1.57 -5.32
CA VAL A 54 4.37 -1.98 -4.71
C VAL A 54 5.13 -0.86 -4.01
N ASP A 55 4.67 0.38 -4.16
CA ASP A 55 5.30 1.59 -3.60
C ASP A 55 4.26 2.67 -3.30
N LEU A 56 4.64 3.66 -2.48
CA LEU A 56 3.73 4.73 -2.07
C LEU A 56 3.21 5.56 -3.26
N ALA A 57 4.01 5.74 -4.31
CA ALA A 57 3.60 6.53 -5.47
C ALA A 57 2.56 5.78 -6.31
N ALA A 58 2.70 4.47 -6.49
CA ALA A 58 1.71 3.63 -7.14
C ALA A 58 0.37 3.64 -6.40
N ILE A 59 0.40 3.54 -5.06
CA ILE A 59 -0.80 3.67 -4.23
C ILE A 59 -1.45 5.05 -4.41
N GLY A 60 -0.63 6.11 -4.38
CA GLY A 60 -1.12 7.48 -4.60
C GLY A 60 -1.81 7.65 -5.95
N ARG A 61 -1.29 7.01 -7.00
CA ARG A 61 -1.91 7.00 -8.33
C ARG A 61 -3.23 6.23 -8.34
N LEU A 62 -3.35 5.10 -7.63
CA LEU A 62 -4.60 4.31 -7.57
C LEU A 62 -5.73 5.06 -6.85
N ILE A 63 -5.41 5.79 -5.77
CA ILE A 63 -6.41 6.52 -4.97
C ILE A 63 -6.74 7.90 -5.55
N GLY A 64 -5.81 8.48 -6.33
CA GLY A 64 -5.98 9.79 -6.95
C GLY A 64 -6.80 9.81 -8.24
N GLN A 65 -7.27 8.65 -8.72
CA GLN A 65 -8.21 8.54 -9.84
C GLN A 65 -9.66 8.73 -9.38
#